data_AF-A0AA41UGM3-F1
#
_entry.id   AF-A0AA41UGM3-F1
#
_cell.length_a   1.000
_cell.length_b   1.000
_cell.length_c   1.000
_cell.angle_alpha   90.00
_cell.angle_beta   90.00
_cell.angle_gamma   90.00
#
_symmetry.space_group_name_H-M   'P 1'
#
loop_
_entity.id
_entity.type
_entity.pdbx_description
1 polymer ?
#
loop_
_entity_poly.entity_id
_entity_poly.type
_entity_poly.pdbx_seq_one_letter_code
_entity_poly.pdbx_strand_id
1 'polypeptide(L)'
;MDAMTAPADIATLSYEQARDELVRVVSALEQGSSTLEESLALWERGEELARRCEEWLIGAKARLDAARARQLDSASPSTGPSAE
;
A
#
# COMPACT_ATOMS: atom_id res chain seq x y z
N MET A 1 -1.51 26.48 0.98
CA MET A 1 -1.47 25.85 -0.36
C MET A 1 -0.34 24.85 -0.28
N ASP A 2 -0.67 23.60 0.06
CA ASP A 2 0.29 22.51 0.08
C ASP A 2 0.80 22.30 -1.34
N ALA A 3 2.07 22.63 -1.54
CA ALA A 3 2.77 22.39 -2.78
C ALA A 3 2.66 20.91 -3.11
N MET A 4 2.28 20.62 -4.35
CA MET A 4 2.18 19.28 -4.93
C MET A 4 3.43 18.47 -4.56
N THR A 5 3.32 17.63 -3.53
CA THR A 5 4.41 16.90 -2.86
C THR A 5 5.22 16.12 -3.90
N ALA A 6 6.54 16.21 -3.91
CA ALA A 6 7.37 15.62 -4.96
C ALA A 6 7.28 14.07 -4.94
N PRO A 7 7.59 13.36 -6.04
CA PRO A 7 7.53 11.89 -6.07
C PRO A 7 8.40 11.23 -4.99
N ALA A 8 9.55 11.83 -4.64
CA ALA A 8 10.39 11.36 -3.54
C ALA A 8 9.68 11.43 -2.16
N ASP A 9 8.73 12.36 -2.01
CA ASP A 9 7.98 12.51 -0.77
C ASP A 9 6.89 11.43 -0.63
N ILE A 10 6.32 10.95 -1.75
CA ILE A 10 5.29 9.89 -1.77
C ILE A 10 5.82 8.58 -1.17
N ALA A 11 7.09 8.25 -1.45
CA ALA A 11 7.75 7.07 -0.90
C ALA A 11 7.77 7.04 0.64
N THR A 12 7.75 8.22 1.28
CA THR A 12 7.80 8.36 2.74
C THR A 12 6.42 8.30 3.41
N LEU A 13 5.33 8.35 2.63
CA LEU A 13 3.98 8.40 3.18
C LEU A 13 3.59 7.10 3.89
N SER A 14 2.81 7.24 4.97
CA SER A 14 2.06 6.14 5.54
C SER A 14 0.96 5.66 4.57
N TYR A 15 0.43 4.45 4.80
CA TYR A 15 -0.68 3.94 4.00
C TYR A 15 -1.89 4.89 4.02
N GLU A 16 -2.26 5.39 5.20
CA GLU A 16 -3.42 6.27 5.36
C GLU A 16 -3.22 7.61 4.65
N GLN A 17 -2.02 8.18 4.74
CA GLN A 17 -1.67 9.42 4.04
C GLN A 17 -1.72 9.22 2.52
N ALA A 18 -1.10 8.16 2.00
CA ALA A 18 -1.10 7.85 0.58
C ALA A 18 -2.53 7.60 0.04
N ARG A 19 -3.36 6.87 0.80
CA ARG A 19 -4.76 6.61 0.46
C ARG A 19 -5.58 7.91 0.43
N ASP A 20 -5.46 8.74 1.47
CA ASP A 20 -6.25 9.96 1.58
C ASP A 20 -5.87 10.96 0.47
N GLU A 21 -4.60 11.01 0.09
CA GLU A 21 -4.16 11.80 -1.04
C GLU A 21 -4.64 11.23 -2.38
N LEU A 22 -4.62 9.91 -2.56
CA LEU A 22 -5.16 9.26 -3.76
C LEU A 22 -6.64 9.57 -3.94
N VAL A 23 -7.43 9.53 -2.86
CA VAL A 23 -8.85 9.92 -2.90
C VAL A 23 -9.02 11.36 -3.40
N ARG A 24 -8.18 12.29 -2.93
CA ARG A 24 -8.24 13.69 -3.40
C ARG A 24 -7.91 13.82 -4.88
N VAL A 25 -6.90 13.09 -5.35
CA VAL A 25 -6.51 13.06 -6.78
C VAL A 25 -7.65 12.53 -7.64
N VAL A 26 -8.25 11.39 -7.25
CA VAL A 26 -9.40 10.81 -7.97
C VAL A 26 -10.57 11.78 -7.99
N SER A 27 -10.92 12.38 -6.86
CA SER A 27 -12.00 13.37 -6.80
C SER A 27 -11.72 14.60 -7.67
N ALA A 28 -10.45 15.03 -7.83
CA ALA A 28 -10.08 16.11 -8.73
C ALA A 28 -10.24 15.73 -10.21
N LEU A 29 -9.83 14.50 -10.58
CA LEU A 29 -10.02 13.97 -11.93
C LEU A 29 -11.50 13.86 -12.30
N GLU A 30 -12.34 13.38 -11.38
CA GLU A 30 -13.78 13.22 -11.58
C GLU A 30 -14.53 14.55 -11.76
N GLN A 31 -14.01 15.65 -11.20
CA GLN A 31 -14.60 16.98 -11.39
C GLN A 31 -14.46 17.51 -12.82
N GLY A 32 -13.50 16.99 -13.61
CA GLY A 32 -13.41 17.24 -15.05
C GLY A 32 -13.19 18.70 -15.48
N SER A 33 -12.86 19.59 -14.56
CA SER A 33 -12.67 21.04 -14.80
C SER A 33 -11.21 21.43 -15.09
N SER A 34 -10.34 20.44 -15.27
CA SER A 34 -8.89 20.62 -15.48
C SER A 34 -8.51 20.59 -16.96
N THR A 35 -7.42 21.23 -17.31
CA THR A 35 -6.77 21.09 -18.63
C THR A 35 -6.27 19.66 -18.85
N LEU A 36 -5.87 19.33 -20.08
CA LEU A 36 -5.31 18.02 -20.40
C LEU A 36 -4.01 17.77 -19.63
N GLU A 37 -3.12 18.77 -19.60
CA GLU A 37 -1.85 18.70 -18.89
C GLU A 37 -2.04 18.49 -17.38
N GLU A 38 -3.00 19.20 -16.77
CA GLU A 38 -3.35 19.01 -15.36
C GLU A 38 -3.96 17.63 -15.09
N SER A 39 -4.82 17.14 -16.00
CA SER A 39 -5.42 15.81 -15.90
C SER A 39 -4.36 14.71 -15.99
N LEU A 40 -3.36 14.86 -16.85
CA LEU A 40 -2.23 13.94 -16.95
C LEU A 40 -1.37 13.96 -15.68
N ALA A 41 -1.05 15.15 -15.15
CA ALA A 41 -0.27 15.27 -13.92
C ALA A 41 -0.99 14.65 -12.71
N LEU A 42 -2.31 14.83 -12.61
CA LEU A 42 -3.14 14.19 -11.58
C LEU A 42 -3.13 12.67 -11.75
N TRP A 43 -3.28 12.16 -12.97
CA TRP A 43 -3.24 10.72 -13.23
C TRP A 43 -1.89 10.10 -12.83
N GLU A 44 -0.76 10.69 -13.26
CA GLU A 44 0.59 10.20 -12.92
C GLU A 44 0.82 10.18 -11.42
N ARG A 45 0.35 11.22 -10.71
CA ARG A 45 0.39 11.26 -9.25
C ARG A 45 -0.46 10.16 -8.62
N GLY A 46 -1.66 9.92 -9.15
CA GLY A 46 -2.56 8.87 -8.71
C GLY A 46 -1.92 7.48 -8.82
N GLU A 47 -1.23 7.21 -9.94
CA GLU A 47 -0.51 5.95 -10.15
C GLU A 47 0.58 5.73 -9.10
N GLU A 48 1.38 6.75 -8.80
CA GLU A 48 2.45 6.63 -7.80
C GLU A 48 1.90 6.43 -6.37
N LEU A 49 0.80 7.10 -6.04
CA LEU A 49 0.10 6.90 -4.76
C LEU A 49 -0.52 5.49 -4.66
N ALA A 50 -1.09 4.99 -5.76
CA ALA A 50 -1.64 3.64 -5.82
C ALA A 50 -0.54 2.59 -5.64
N ARG A 51 0.59 2.75 -6.32
CA ARG A 51 1.79 1.91 -6.18
C ARG A 51 2.28 1.87 -4.72
N ARG A 52 2.35 3.03 -4.07
CA ARG A 52 2.73 3.13 -2.65
C ARG A 52 1.75 2.39 -1.74
N CYS A 53 0.45 2.50 -2.00
CA CYS A 53 -0.57 1.77 -1.25
C CYS A 53 -0.43 0.26 -1.43
N GLU A 54 -0.17 -0.20 -2.65
CA GLU A 54 0.04 -1.62 -2.97
C GLU A 54 1.24 -2.19 -2.21
N GLU A 55 2.39 -1.49 -2.19
CA GLU A 55 3.57 -1.89 -1.43
C GLU A 55 3.27 -2.13 0.06
N TRP A 56 2.50 -1.22 0.68
CA TRP A 56 2.06 -1.37 2.06
C TRP A 56 1.21 -2.63 2.26
N LEU A 57 0.26 -2.89 1.37
CA LEU A 57 -0.65 -4.03 1.47
C LEU A 57 0.08 -5.36 1.25
N ILE A 58 1.00 -5.42 0.29
CA ILE A 58 1.86 -6.59 0.06
C ILE A 58 2.72 -6.86 1.30
N GLY A 59 3.36 -5.83 1.85
CA GLY A 59 4.16 -5.95 3.07
C GLY A 59 3.35 -6.43 4.27
N ALA A 60 2.14 -5.89 4.46
CA ALA A 60 1.23 -6.32 5.52
C ALA A 60 0.81 -7.78 5.36
N LYS A 61 0.46 -8.20 4.14
CA LYS A 61 0.12 -9.59 3.82
C LYS A 61 1.26 -10.55 4.15
N ALA A 62 2.48 -10.24 3.72
CA ALA A 62 3.65 -11.06 3.99
C ALA A 62 3.91 -11.24 5.49
N ARG A 63 3.73 -10.17 6.28
CA ARG A 63 3.86 -10.24 7.75
C ARG A 63 2.81 -11.15 8.39
N LEU A 64 1.57 -11.11 7.91
CA LEU A 64 0.49 -11.98 8.38
C LEU A 64 0.76 -13.44 8.04
N ASP A 65 1.19 -13.72 6.81
CA ASP A 65 1.49 -15.09 6.37
C ASP A 65 2.67 -15.68 7.17
N ALA A 66 3.72 -14.90 7.41
CA ALA A 66 4.84 -15.32 8.27
C ALA A 66 4.40 -15.58 9.73
N ALA A 67 3.48 -14.78 10.26
CA ALA A 67 2.94 -15.02 11.60
C ALA A 67 2.12 -16.31 11.68
N ARG A 68 1.33 -16.62 10.65
CA ARG A 68 0.56 -17.87 10.55
C ARG A 68 1.46 -19.08 10.44
N ALA A 69 2.50 -19.03 9.60
CA ALA A 69 3.47 -20.13 9.46
C ALA A 69 4.14 -20.48 10.80
N ARG A 70 4.59 -19.47 11.56
CA ARG A 70 5.16 -19.70 12.91
C ARG A 70 4.18 -20.35 13.87
N GLN A 71 2.89 -20.01 13.78
CA GLN A 71 1.85 -20.64 14.61
C GLN A 71 1.67 -22.13 14.25
N LEU A 72 1.66 -22.47 12.96
CA LEU A 72 1.57 -23.86 12.49
C LEU A 72 2.77 -24.70 12.94
N ASP A 73 3.99 -24.15 12.87
CA ASP A 73 5.20 -24.83 13.35
C ASP A 73 5.14 -25.06 14.88
N SER A 74 4.65 -24.08 15.64
CA SER A 74 4.51 -24.21 17.10
C SER A 74 3.39 -25.16 17.54
N ALA A 75 2.43 -25.44 16.65
CA ALA A 75 1.26 -26.28 16.91
C ALA A 75 1.47 -27.75 16.51
N SER A 76 2.63 -28.12 15.97
CA SER A 76 3.00 -29.53 15.75
C SER A 76 3.77 -30.05 16.97
N PRO A 77 3.12 -30.74 17.94
CA PRO A 77 3.86 -31.36 19.02
C PRO A 77 4.63 -32.55 18.47
N SER A 78 5.85 -32.71 18.95
CA SER A 78 6.71 -33.87 18.76
C SER A 78 5.96 -35.19 18.94
N THR A 79 5.63 -35.87 17.85
CA THR A 79 5.46 -37.32 17.86
C THR A 79 6.85 -37.90 18.05
N GLY A 80 7.25 -38.11 19.31
CA GLY A 80 8.43 -38.89 19.64
C GLY A 80 8.29 -40.30 19.08
N PRO A 81 9.37 -40.97 18.66
CA PRO A 81 9.29 -42.33 18.17
C PRO A 81 8.92 -43.23 19.35
N SER A 82 7.73 -43.82 19.33
CA SER A 82 7.38 -44.91 20.24
C SER A 82 8.24 -46.11 19.88
N ALA A 83 9.31 -46.31 20.64
CA ALA A 83 9.96 -47.60 20.80
C ALA A 83 9.10 -48.43 21.77
N GLU A 84 8.54 -49.55 21.31
CA GLU A 84 8.78 -50.92 21.78
C GLU A 84 7.83 -51.90 21.06
#